data_AF-A0A0A0Z0S7-F1
#
_entry.id   AF-A0A0A0Z0S7-F1
#
_cell.length_a   1.000
_cell.length_b   1.000
_cell.length_c   1.000
_cell.angle_alpha   90.00
_cell.angle_beta   90.00
_cell.angle_gamma   90.00
#
_symmetry.space_group_name_H-M   'P 1'
#
loop_
_entity.id
_entity.type
_entity.pdbx_description
1 polymer ?
#
loop_
_entity_poly.entity_id
_entity_poly.type
_entity_poly.pdbx_seq_one_letter_code
_entity_poly.pdbx_strand_id
1 'polypeptide(L)'
;GNLNHALRVTEGEYVVIFDCDHIPTRGFLKKTIGWMMADRKLALLQTPHHFYSPDPFQRNLASGQHVPPEGNMFYGLVQDGNDFWDATFFCGSCAAIRRSAVLGIGGFATETVTEDAHTALKMQREGWHTAYLREPL
;
A
#
# COMPACT_ATOMS: atom_id res chain seq x y z
N GLY A 1 -7.01 -6.12 12.63
CA GLY A 1 -7.72 -7.26 13.27
C GLY A 1 -8.16 -8.36 12.30
N ASN A 2 -9.07 -8.04 11.37
CA ASN A 2 -9.61 -9.01 10.39
C ASN A 2 -8.54 -9.66 9.51
N LEU A 3 -7.54 -8.90 9.07
CA LEU A 3 -6.42 -9.41 8.29
C LEU A 3 -5.65 -10.52 9.02
N ASN A 4 -5.39 -10.34 10.32
CA ASN A 4 -4.73 -11.36 11.14
C ASN A 4 -5.57 -12.63 11.31
N HIS A 5 -6.90 -12.53 11.30
CA HIS A 5 -7.76 -13.71 11.26
C HIS A 5 -7.65 -14.42 9.91
N ALA A 6 -7.75 -13.66 8.81
CA ALA A 6 -7.63 -14.21 7.46
C ALA A 6 -6.28 -14.92 7.22
N LEU A 7 -5.19 -14.38 7.79
CA LEU A 7 -3.87 -15.00 7.72
C LEU A 7 -3.83 -16.42 8.31
N ARG A 8 -4.66 -16.72 9.32
CA ARG A 8 -4.72 -18.04 9.98
C ARG A 8 -5.50 -19.10 9.19
N VAL A 9 -6.33 -18.68 8.25
CA VAL A 9 -7.23 -19.57 7.48
C VAL A 9 -6.92 -19.57 5.98
N THR A 10 -5.82 -18.93 5.57
CA THR A 10 -5.35 -18.88 4.18
C THR A 10 -3.87 -19.25 4.12
N GLU A 11 -3.37 -19.63 2.95
CA GLU A 11 -2.01 -20.18 2.79
C GLU A 11 -1.17 -19.49 1.69
N GLY A 12 -1.71 -18.48 0.99
CA GLY A 12 -1.03 -17.86 -0.16
C GLY A 12 0.29 -17.15 0.21
N GLU A 13 1.31 -17.24 -0.65
CA GLU A 13 2.62 -16.60 -0.39
C GLU A 13 2.54 -15.07 -0.28
N TYR A 14 1.63 -14.47 -1.06
CA TYR A 14 1.39 -13.04 -1.09
C TYR A 14 -0.03 -12.73 -0.62
N VAL A 15 -0.19 -11.61 0.06
CA VAL A 15 -1.45 -11.05 0.53
C VAL A 15 -1.66 -9.73 -0.19
N VAL A 16 -2.80 -9.60 -0.84
CA VAL A 16 -3.17 -8.35 -1.50
C VAL A 16 -4.36 -7.75 -0.76
N ILE A 17 -4.30 -6.45 -0.50
CA ILE A 17 -5.29 -5.75 0.31
C ILE A 17 -5.95 -4.66 -0.53
N PHE A 18 -7.28 -4.69 -0.54
CA PHE A 18 -8.13 -3.65 -1.10
C PHE A 18 -9.23 -3.33 -0.10
N ASP A 19 -9.49 -2.05 0.11
CA ASP A 19 -10.73 -1.62 0.77
C ASP A 19 -11.94 -1.93 -0.11
N CYS A 20 -13.13 -1.92 0.49
CA CYS A 20 -14.38 -2.30 -0.19
C CYS A 20 -14.79 -1.36 -1.33
N ASP A 21 -14.20 -0.17 -1.40
CA ASP A 21 -14.41 0.86 -2.42
C ASP A 21 -13.26 0.94 -3.45
N HIS A 22 -12.17 0.19 -3.25
CA HIS A 22 -11.05 0.10 -4.18
C HIS A 22 -11.22 -1.08 -5.13
N ILE A 23 -11.44 -0.78 -6.42
CA ILE A 23 -11.63 -1.78 -7.47
C ILE A 23 -10.31 -1.94 -8.24
N PRO A 24 -9.61 -3.09 -8.15
CA PRO A 24 -8.35 -3.27 -8.86
C PRO A 24 -8.55 -3.45 -10.36
N THR A 25 -7.57 -2.99 -11.11
CA THR A 25 -7.40 -3.30 -12.52
C THR A 25 -7.01 -4.77 -12.72
N ARG A 26 -7.33 -5.31 -13.90
CA ARG A 26 -6.93 -6.67 -14.30
C ARG A 26 -5.40 -6.87 -14.28
N GLY A 27 -4.63 -5.78 -14.38
CA GLY A 27 -3.18 -5.80 -14.43
C GLY A 27 -2.50 -5.89 -13.07
N PHE A 28 -3.20 -5.63 -11.96
CA PHE A 28 -2.62 -5.43 -10.63
C PHE A 28 -1.59 -6.50 -10.28
N LEU A 29 -2.01 -7.77 -10.18
CA LEU A 29 -1.12 -8.86 -9.76
C LEU A 29 0.09 -9.04 -10.68
N LYS A 30 -0.09 -8.87 -12.00
CA LYS A 30 1.02 -9.04 -12.95
C LYS A 30 2.10 -7.98 -12.77
N LYS A 31 1.67 -6.75 -12.45
CA LYS A 31 2.57 -5.60 -12.30
C LYS A 31 3.18 -5.53 -10.90
N THR A 32 2.50 -6.04 -9.88
CA THR A 32 2.99 -6.00 -8.49
C THR A 32 3.84 -7.23 -8.14
N ILE A 33 3.30 -8.44 -8.33
CA ILE A 33 3.97 -9.68 -7.90
C ILE A 33 5.27 -9.93 -8.66
N GLY A 34 5.37 -9.49 -9.92
CA GLY A 34 6.60 -9.61 -10.71
C GLY A 34 7.82 -8.96 -10.04
N TRP A 35 7.66 -7.78 -9.46
CA TRP A 35 8.71 -7.10 -8.69
C TRP A 35 9.07 -7.86 -7.42
N MET A 36 8.06 -8.35 -6.69
CA MET A 36 8.29 -9.12 -5.47
C MET A 36 8.94 -10.48 -5.75
N MET A 37 8.75 -11.06 -6.93
CA MET A 37 9.47 -12.28 -7.32
C MET A 37 10.93 -11.98 -7.67
N ALA A 38 11.20 -10.82 -8.29
CA ALA A 38 12.55 -10.39 -8.64
C ALA A 38 13.38 -10.06 -7.40
N ASP A 39 12.79 -9.36 -6.42
CA ASP A 39 13.41 -9.08 -5.13
C ASP A 39 12.78 -9.89 -4.00
N ARG A 40 13.51 -10.92 -3.55
CA ARG A 40 13.08 -11.80 -2.47
C ARG A 40 12.98 -11.10 -1.11
N LYS A 41 13.63 -9.94 -0.93
CA LYS A 41 13.55 -9.12 0.27
C LYS A 41 12.49 -8.02 0.18
N LEU A 42 11.79 -7.89 -0.94
CA LEU A 42 10.66 -6.98 -1.04
C LEU A 42 9.47 -7.55 -0.27
N ALA A 43 9.12 -6.90 0.85
CA ALA A 43 8.00 -7.28 1.69
C ALA A 43 6.69 -6.59 1.30
N LEU A 44 6.77 -5.36 0.78
CA LEU A 44 5.61 -4.53 0.48
C LEU A 44 5.82 -3.87 -0.87
N LEU A 45 4.81 -3.93 -1.73
CA LEU A 45 4.70 -3.06 -2.90
C LEU A 45 3.37 -2.31 -2.85
N GLN A 46 3.46 -0.99 -2.76
CA GLN A 46 2.32 -0.08 -2.69
C GLN A 46 2.06 0.56 -4.05
N THR A 47 0.79 0.70 -4.44
CA THR A 47 0.37 1.50 -5.60
C THR A 47 -0.44 2.73 -5.15
N PRO A 48 -0.55 3.81 -5.95
CA PRO A 48 -1.38 4.97 -5.65
C PRO A 48 -2.81 4.61 -5.28
N HIS A 49 -3.42 5.38 -4.37
CA HIS A 49 -4.88 5.45 -4.27
C HIS A 49 -5.39 6.43 -5.32
N HIS A 50 -6.34 5.97 -6.13
CA HIS A 50 -6.98 6.79 -7.15
C HIS A 50 -8.49 6.80 -6.93
N PHE A 51 -9.05 7.99 -6.79
CA PHE A 51 -10.47 8.18 -6.52
C PHE A 51 -11.15 8.79 -7.74
N TYR A 52 -12.29 8.22 -8.13
CA TYR A 52 -13.09 8.73 -9.25
C TYR A 52 -13.83 10.03 -8.89
N SER A 53 -14.22 10.16 -7.62
CA SER A 53 -15.00 11.29 -7.14
C SER A 53 -14.09 12.33 -6.49
N PRO A 54 -14.33 13.64 -6.73
CA PRO A 54 -13.62 14.69 -6.03
C PRO A 54 -13.97 14.70 -4.55
N ASP A 55 -13.00 15.03 -3.70
CA ASP A 55 -13.24 15.25 -2.28
C ASP A 55 -14.12 16.49 -2.04
N PRO A 56 -14.70 16.68 -0.84
CA PRO A 56 -15.59 17.79 -0.55
C PRO A 56 -14.97 19.17 -0.80
N PHE A 57 -13.67 19.36 -0.58
CA PHE A 57 -13.01 20.65 -0.82
C PHE A 57 -12.86 20.91 -2.31
N GLN A 58 -12.40 19.92 -3.06
CA GLN A 58 -12.28 20.04 -4.51
C GLN A 58 -13.64 20.27 -5.18
N ARG A 59 -14.71 19.63 -4.69
CA ARG A 59 -16.06 19.78 -5.23
C ARG A 59 -16.70 21.13 -4.89
N ASN A 60 -16.56 21.60 -3.65
CA ASN A 60 -17.35 22.72 -3.13
C ASN A 60 -16.66 24.08 -3.26
N LEU A 61 -15.33 24.14 -3.45
CA LEU A 61 -14.59 25.39 -3.60
C LEU A 61 -14.47 25.81 -5.07
N ALA A 62 -14.64 27.11 -5.35
CA ALA A 62 -14.59 27.65 -6.72
C ALA A 62 -13.26 27.38 -7.45
N SER A 63 -12.15 27.28 -6.71
CA SER A 63 -10.83 26.95 -7.25
C SER A 63 -10.61 25.45 -7.44
N GLY A 64 -11.44 24.58 -6.86
CA GLY A 64 -11.18 23.14 -6.76
C GLY A 64 -11.06 22.42 -8.11
N GLN A 65 -11.79 22.85 -9.14
CA GLN A 65 -11.70 22.23 -10.48
C GLN A 65 -10.34 22.40 -11.16
N HIS A 66 -9.56 23.41 -10.79
CA HIS A 66 -8.25 23.71 -11.39
C HIS A 66 -7.07 23.23 -10.53
N VAL A 67 -7.35 22.72 -9.32
CA VAL A 67 -6.34 22.25 -8.38
C VAL A 67 -6.37 20.72 -8.40
N PRO A 68 -5.21 20.05 -8.57
CA PRO A 68 -5.13 18.60 -8.45
C PRO A 68 -5.65 18.12 -7.08
N PRO A 69 -6.22 16.90 -6.99
CA PRO A 69 -6.66 16.34 -5.72
C PRO A 69 -5.52 16.30 -4.69
N GLU A 70 -5.84 16.43 -3.41
CA GLU A 70 -4.85 16.43 -2.31
C GLU A 70 -3.91 15.21 -2.37
N GLY A 71 -4.49 14.03 -2.66
CA GLY A 71 -3.75 12.78 -2.76
C GLY A 71 -2.65 12.79 -3.83
N ASN A 72 -2.73 13.64 -4.86
CA ASN A 72 -1.70 13.73 -5.90
C ASN A 72 -0.34 14.20 -5.35
N MET A 73 -0.31 15.01 -4.29
CA MET A 73 0.96 15.38 -3.68
C MET A 73 1.64 14.17 -3.08
N PHE A 74 0.90 13.39 -2.30
CA PHE A 74 1.43 12.25 -1.55
C PHE A 74 1.73 11.04 -2.46
N TYR A 75 0.75 10.57 -3.22
CA TYR A 75 0.89 9.45 -4.14
C TYR A 75 1.59 9.83 -5.46
N GLY A 76 1.74 11.11 -5.75
CA GLY A 76 2.64 11.58 -6.79
C GLY A 76 4.04 11.68 -6.24
N LEU A 77 4.41 12.87 -5.76
CA LEU A 77 5.79 13.24 -5.49
C LEU A 77 6.38 12.56 -4.25
N VAL A 78 5.64 12.53 -3.14
CA VAL A 78 6.22 12.15 -1.83
C VAL A 78 6.51 10.65 -1.73
N GLN A 79 5.57 9.78 -2.11
CA GLN A 79 5.76 8.33 -1.99
C GLN A 79 6.90 7.81 -2.88
N ASP A 80 7.02 8.34 -4.10
CA ASP A 80 8.13 8.06 -5.01
C ASP A 80 9.47 8.59 -4.46
N GLY A 81 9.45 9.75 -3.80
CA GLY A 81 10.63 10.25 -3.09
C GLY A 81 11.02 9.39 -1.89
N ASN A 82 10.06 8.81 -1.17
CA ASN A 82 10.30 7.88 -0.07
C ASN A 82 10.81 6.53 -0.58
N ASP A 83 10.30 6.05 -1.71
CA ASP A 83 10.75 4.82 -2.37
C ASP A 83 12.24 4.84 -2.70
N PHE A 84 12.74 6.00 -3.14
CA PHE A 84 14.19 6.20 -3.36
C PHE A 84 15.03 5.87 -2.12
N TRP A 85 14.48 6.02 -0.93
CA TRP A 85 15.14 5.72 0.35
C TRP A 85 14.68 4.40 0.99
N ASP A 86 14.03 3.51 0.23
CA ASP A 86 13.46 2.26 0.74
C ASP A 86 12.48 2.50 1.91
N ALA A 87 11.70 3.58 1.81
CA ALA A 87 10.84 4.09 2.88
C ALA A 87 9.37 4.20 2.47
N THR A 88 8.91 3.39 1.53
CA THR A 88 7.51 3.41 1.06
C THR A 88 6.55 3.04 2.20
N PHE A 89 5.55 3.88 2.41
CA PHE A 89 4.50 3.60 3.40
C PHE A 89 3.49 2.59 2.86
N PHE A 90 3.05 1.68 3.74
CA PHE A 90 1.83 0.93 3.53
C PHE A 90 0.63 1.82 3.90
N CYS A 91 -0.29 2.00 2.96
CA CYS A 91 -1.44 2.91 3.09
C CYS A 91 -2.77 2.16 3.23
N GLY A 92 -2.77 0.95 3.81
CA GLY A 92 -3.98 0.20 4.13
C GLY A 92 -4.64 -0.54 2.95
N SER A 93 -4.53 -0.02 1.72
CA SER A 93 -5.14 -0.57 0.50
C SER A 93 -4.24 -0.41 -0.72
N CYS A 94 -4.56 -1.11 -1.81
CA CYS A 94 -3.82 -1.12 -3.07
C CYS A 94 -2.35 -1.54 -2.88
N ALA A 95 -2.16 -2.60 -2.08
CA ALA A 95 -0.84 -3.08 -1.72
C ALA A 95 -0.74 -4.60 -1.84
N ALA A 96 0.43 -5.07 -2.29
CA ALA A 96 0.83 -6.46 -2.23
C ALA A 96 1.89 -6.66 -1.14
N ILE A 97 1.71 -7.68 -0.31
CA ILE A 97 2.53 -7.92 0.87
C ILE A 97 2.99 -9.37 0.91
N ARG A 98 4.25 -9.60 1.23
CA ARG A 98 4.81 -10.94 1.41
C ARG A 98 4.35 -11.49 2.75
N ARG A 99 3.70 -12.65 2.73
CA ARG A 99 3.16 -13.30 3.94
C ARG A 99 4.24 -13.56 4.99
N SER A 100 5.41 -14.07 4.57
CA SER A 100 6.50 -14.39 5.50
C SER A 100 7.04 -13.17 6.23
N ALA A 101 7.05 -11.99 5.60
CA ALA A 101 7.49 -10.74 6.24
C ALA A 101 6.52 -10.33 7.35
N VAL A 102 5.21 -10.35 7.07
CA VAL A 102 4.17 -10.02 8.06
C VAL A 102 4.12 -11.04 9.20
N LEU A 103 4.23 -12.33 8.90
CA LEU A 103 4.27 -13.36 9.95
C LEU A 103 5.54 -13.25 10.81
N GLY A 104 6.67 -12.86 10.22
CA GLY A 104 7.93 -12.65 10.93
C GLY A 104 7.85 -11.57 12.01
N ILE A 105 6.98 -10.57 11.84
CA ILE A 105 6.75 -9.50 12.83
C ILE A 105 5.55 -9.77 13.76
N GLY A 106 5.00 -11.00 13.73
CA GLY A 106 3.87 -11.40 14.58
C GLY A 106 2.48 -11.06 14.01
N GLY A 107 2.38 -10.73 12.71
CA GLY A 107 1.14 -10.33 12.04
C GLY A 107 1.07 -8.82 11.76
N PHE A 108 -0.05 -8.38 11.19
CA PHE A 108 -0.36 -6.96 11.06
C PHE A 108 -0.42 -6.31 12.45
N ALA A 109 0.17 -5.12 12.57
CA ALA A 109 0.17 -4.36 13.82
C ALA A 109 -1.25 -4.05 14.29
N THR A 110 -1.46 -3.96 15.61
CA THR A 110 -2.78 -3.66 16.21
C THR A 110 -2.70 -2.67 17.35
N GLU A 111 -1.51 -2.15 17.64
CA GLU A 111 -1.24 -1.27 18.79
C GLU A 111 -1.62 0.19 18.54
N THR A 112 -1.83 0.57 17.28
CA THR A 112 -2.17 1.92 16.85
C THR A 112 -3.31 1.87 15.83
N VAL A 113 -4.03 2.98 15.70
CA VAL A 113 -5.06 3.16 14.66
C VAL A 113 -4.47 3.22 13.25
N THR A 114 -3.17 3.54 13.11
CA THR A 114 -2.40 3.53 11.86
C THR A 114 -1.63 2.22 11.69
N GLU A 115 -2.36 1.11 11.79
CA GLU A 115 -1.83 -0.25 11.75
C GLU A 115 -1.01 -0.56 10.50
N ASP A 116 -1.33 0.07 9.38
CA ASP A 116 -0.70 -0.05 8.09
C ASP A 116 0.76 0.45 8.09
N ALA A 117 0.95 1.74 8.35
CA ALA A 117 2.27 2.36 8.41
C ALA A 117 3.13 1.71 9.49
N HIS A 118 2.52 1.33 10.62
CA HIS A 118 3.24 0.63 11.69
C HIS A 118 3.71 -0.77 11.26
N THR A 119 2.90 -1.50 10.48
CA THR A 119 3.28 -2.81 9.93
C THR A 119 4.48 -2.68 8.98
N ALA A 120 4.47 -1.68 8.08
CA ALA A 120 5.60 -1.43 7.17
C ALA A 120 6.90 -1.15 7.93
N LEU A 121 6.85 -0.28 8.94
CA LEU A 121 8.00 0.05 9.77
C LEU A 121 8.55 -1.17 10.52
N LYS A 122 7.68 -2.04 11.06
CA LYS A 122 8.13 -3.28 11.72
C LYS A 122 8.84 -4.21 10.74
N MET A 123 8.32 -4.36 9.51
CA MET A 123 8.99 -5.20 8.50
C MET A 123 10.35 -4.62 8.11
N GLN A 124 10.46 -3.31 7.90
CA GLN A 124 11.74 -2.66 7.60
C GLN A 124 12.77 -2.84 8.71
N ARG A 125 12.35 -2.80 9.97
CA ARG A 125 13.24 -3.05 11.12
C ARG A 125 13.82 -4.46 11.15
N GLU A 126 13.13 -5.44 10.55
CA GLU A 126 13.62 -6.81 10.35
C GLU A 126 14.44 -6.98 9.06
N GLY A 127 14.77 -5.88 8.37
CA GLY A 127 15.62 -5.87 7.18
C GLY A 127 14.91 -6.18 5.86
N TRP A 128 13.58 -6.05 5.82
CA TRP A 128 12.80 -6.15 4.59
C TRP A 128 12.74 -4.82 3.85
N HIS A 129 12.65 -4.88 2.53
CA HIS A 129 12.48 -3.73 1.64
C HIS A 129 11.01 -3.42 1.38
N THR A 130 10.73 -2.18 1.02
CA THR A 130 9.43 -1.65 0.63
C THR A 130 9.56 -0.90 -0.67
N ALA A 131 8.58 -1.01 -1.56
CA ALA A 131 8.62 -0.33 -2.86
C ALA A 131 7.31 0.34 -3.23
N TYR A 132 7.41 1.37 -4.05
CA TYR A 132 6.29 2.11 -4.62
C TYR A 132 6.25 1.97 -6.14
N LEU A 133 5.10 1.57 -6.68
CA LEU A 133 4.85 1.64 -8.12
C LEU A 133 3.87 2.77 -8.39
N ARG A 134 4.34 3.90 -8.93
CA ARG A 134 3.52 5.08 -9.27
C ARG A 134 2.65 4.84 -10.51
N GLU A 135 1.78 3.84 -10.44
CA GLU A 135 0.77 3.53 -11.44
C GLU A 135 -0.57 3.21 -10.75
N PRO A 136 -1.68 3.90 -11.07
CA PRO A 136 -3.00 3.53 -10.58
C PRO A 136 -3.41 2.17 -11.14
N LEU A 137 -3.61 1.19 -10.26
CA LEU A 137 -3.78 -0.22 -10.59
C LEU A 137 -4.91 -0.89 -9.84
#